data_AF-A0A2D6LB78-F1
#
_entry.id   AF-A0A2D6LB78-F1
#
_cell.length_a   1.000
_cell.length_b   1.000
_cell.length_c   1.000
_cell.angle_alpha   90.00
_cell.angle_beta   90.00
_cell.angle_gamma   90.00
#
_symmetry.space_group_name_H-M   'P 1'
#
loop_
_entity.id
_entity.type
_entity.pdbx_description
1 polymer ?
#
loop_
_entity_poly.entity_id
_entity_poly.type
_entity_poly.pdbx_seq_one_letter_code
_entity_poly.pdbx_strand_id
1 'polypeptide(L)'
;MPFYGEYCRASFFAPKDSENGPIAADTHLIIENIKGDVVGDIGTGECNPKAVSFLFGLEIKKEHRRKGYAFEAVLLVLRYYFYA
;
A
#
# COMPACT_ATOMS: atom_id res chain seq x y z
N MET A 1 14.45 -5.85 -16.88
CA MET A 1 13.61 -5.18 -15.86
C MET A 1 12.26 -5.85 -15.89
N PRO A 2 11.80 -6.53 -14.83
CA PRO A 2 10.45 -7.09 -14.82
C PRO A 2 9.42 -5.95 -14.78
N PHE A 3 8.31 -6.16 -15.47
CA PHE A 3 7.19 -5.24 -15.54
C PHE A 3 6.45 -5.22 -14.19
N TYR A 4 6.21 -4.03 -13.66
CA TYR A 4 5.43 -3.80 -12.44
C TYR A 4 3.96 -4.16 -12.67
N GLY A 5 3.37 -4.98 -11.80
CA GLY A 5 1.94 -5.34 -11.83
C GLY A 5 1.62 -6.80 -12.17
N GLU A 6 2.62 -7.67 -12.30
CA GLU A 6 2.40 -9.09 -12.59
C GLU A 6 2.12 -9.94 -11.33
N TYR A 7 2.39 -9.43 -10.12
CA TYR A 7 2.25 -10.24 -8.89
C TYR A 7 1.20 -9.73 -7.91
N CYS A 8 0.97 -8.41 -7.82
CA CYS A 8 0.08 -7.82 -6.80
C CYS A 8 -0.85 -6.73 -7.32
N ARG A 9 -2.05 -6.66 -6.73
CA ARG A 9 -3.00 -5.54 -6.84
C ARG A 9 -3.21 -4.94 -5.45
N ALA A 10 -3.28 -3.61 -5.37
CA ALA A 10 -3.64 -2.91 -4.15
C ALA A 10 -5.07 -2.36 -4.27
N SER A 11 -5.90 -2.64 -3.28
CA SER A 11 -7.30 -2.22 -3.20
C SER A 11 -7.50 -1.39 -1.93
N PHE A 12 -8.28 -0.31 -1.99
CA PHE A 12 -8.55 0.49 -0.79
C PHE A 12 -9.31 -0.32 0.24
N PHE A 13 -8.80 -0.34 1.46
CA PHE A 13 -9.53 -0.80 2.63
C PHE A 13 -10.41 0.36 3.11
N ALA A 14 -11.67 0.08 3.43
CA ALA A 14 -12.61 1.08 3.93
C ALA A 14 -12.83 0.93 5.44
N PRO A 15 -12.06 1.63 6.29
CA PRO A 15 -12.48 1.92 7.66
C PRO A 15 -13.24 3.26 7.72
N LYS A 16 -14.07 3.40 8.76
CA LYS A 16 -15.15 4.38 8.91
C LYS A 16 -14.71 5.84 9.15
N ASP A 17 -13.41 6.13 9.24
CA ASP A 17 -12.89 7.34 9.90
C ASP A 17 -12.06 8.27 9.00
N SER A 18 -12.17 8.17 7.67
CA SER A 18 -11.45 9.07 6.74
C SER A 18 -12.21 10.40 6.54
N GLU A 19 -12.21 11.26 7.57
CA GLU A 19 -12.79 12.61 7.50
C GLU A 19 -11.86 13.65 6.86
N ASN A 20 -10.58 13.32 6.67
CA ASN A 20 -9.59 14.22 6.10
C ASN A 20 -9.38 13.91 4.61
N GLY A 21 -9.39 14.93 3.75
CA GLY A 21 -9.24 14.78 2.31
C GLY A 21 -7.97 14.03 1.87
N PRO A 22 -7.83 13.72 0.57
CA PRO A 22 -6.91 12.69 0.02
C PRO A 22 -5.42 12.87 0.29
N ILE A 23 -5.00 14.01 0.85
CA ILE A 23 -3.61 14.38 1.12
C ILE A 23 -3.24 14.20 2.61
N ALA A 24 -4.23 13.99 3.49
CA ALA A 24 -4.02 13.93 4.94
C ALA A 24 -4.65 12.68 5.61
N ALA A 25 -5.29 11.79 4.85
CA ALA A 25 -5.88 10.58 5.39
C ALA A 25 -4.87 9.44 5.46
N ASP A 26 -4.75 8.86 6.66
CA ASP A 26 -4.21 7.52 6.86
C ASP A 26 -4.86 6.58 5.84
N THR A 27 -4.08 6.09 4.88
CA THR A 27 -4.61 5.30 3.78
C THR A 27 -4.27 3.85 4.02
N HIS A 28 -5.30 3.01 4.12
CA HIS A 28 -5.13 1.58 4.30
C HIS A 28 -5.46 0.85 3.00
N LEU A 29 -4.57 -0.02 2.55
CA LEU A 29 -4.69 -0.78 1.31
C LEU A 29 -4.56 -2.26 1.63
N ILE A 30 -5.42 -3.07 1.02
CA ILE A 30 -5.29 -4.52 0.99
C ILE A 30 -4.40 -4.90 -0.19
N ILE A 31 -3.45 -5.80 0.06
CA ILE A 31 -2.59 -6.39 -0.96
C ILE A 31 -3.21 -7.72 -1.38
N GLU A 32 -3.55 -7.80 -2.66
CA GLU A 32 -4.11 -8.99 -3.31
C GLU A 32 -3.10 -9.53 -4.31
N ASN A 33 -3.08 -10.85 -4.52
CA ASN A 33 -2.39 -11.43 -5.66
C ASN A 33 -3.24 -11.32 -6.94
N ILE A 34 -2.67 -11.69 -8.09
CA ILE A 34 -3.41 -11.71 -9.37
C ILE A 34 -4.64 -12.63 -9.41
N LYS A 35 -4.75 -13.58 -8.47
CA LYS A 35 -5.90 -14.49 -8.33
C LYS A 35 -7.00 -13.90 -7.44
N GLY A 36 -6.77 -12.73 -6.84
CA GLY A 36 -7.67 -12.08 -5.89
C GLY A 36 -7.53 -12.58 -4.45
N ASP A 37 -6.51 -13.39 -4.13
CA ASP A 37 -6.28 -13.80 -2.74
C ASP A 37 -5.62 -12.65 -1.96
N VAL A 38 -6.16 -12.35 -0.78
CA VAL A 38 -5.58 -11.38 0.15
C VAL A 38 -4.28 -11.93 0.73
N VAL A 39 -3.16 -11.31 0.40
CA VAL A 39 -1.81 -11.72 0.84
C VAL A 39 -1.26 -10.88 1.99
N GLY A 40 -1.87 -9.72 2.25
CA GLY A 40 -1.44 -8.79 3.29
C GLY A 40 -2.12 -7.44 3.17
N ASP A 41 -1.56 -6.45 3.84
CA ASP A 41 -2.06 -5.08 3.88
C ASP A 41 -0.91 -4.09 4.11
N ILE A 42 -1.13 -2.86 3.66
CA ILE A 42 -0.23 -1.73 3.87
C ILE A 42 -1.04 -0.51 4.27
N GLY A 43 -0.69 0.10 5.39
CA GLY A 43 -1.28 1.34 5.88
C GLY A 43 -0.25 2.46 5.88
N THR A 44 -0.64 3.65 5.47
CA THR A 44 0.14 4.88 5.69
C THR A 44 -0.44 5.66 6.87
N GLY A 45 0.43 6.32 7.61
CA GLY A 45 0.06 7.20 8.72
C GLY A 45 1.07 8.31 8.92
N GLU A 46 0.75 9.27 9.80
CA GLU A 46 1.61 10.42 10.11
C GLU A 46 2.13 11.16 8.87
N CYS A 47 1.25 11.33 7.87
CA CYS A 47 1.63 11.98 6.62
C CYS A 47 1.91 13.47 6.87
N ASN A 48 3.13 13.93 6.54
CA ASN A 48 3.52 15.33 6.61
C ASN A 48 3.85 15.85 5.20
N PRO A 49 2.91 16.54 4.54
CA PRO A 49 3.12 17.07 3.19
C PRO A 49 4.23 18.12 3.10
N LYS A 50 4.56 18.82 4.20
CA LYS A 50 5.60 19.86 4.21
C LYS A 50 7.01 19.25 4.29
N ALA A 51 7.15 18.16 5.04
CA ALA A 51 8.40 17.40 5.12
C ALA A 51 8.51 16.31 4.05
N VAL A 52 7.44 16.09 3.28
CA VAL A 52 7.30 15.04 2.26
C VAL A 52 7.63 13.64 2.82
N SER A 53 7.16 13.39 4.03
CA SER A 53 7.41 12.15 4.78
C SER A 53 6.10 11.52 5.21
N PHE A 54 6.08 10.19 5.31
CA PHE A 54 5.00 9.43 5.93
C PHE A 54 5.57 8.18 6.59
N LEU A 55 4.87 7.65 7.57
CA LEU A 55 5.12 6.32 8.11
C LEU A 55 4.21 5.31 7.41
N PHE A 56 4.68 4.07 7.30
CA PHE A 56 3.85 2.99 6.80
C PHE A 56 4.04 1.72 7.61
N GLY A 57 2.92 1.03 7.86
CA GLY A 57 2.89 -0.34 8.35
C GLY A 57 2.65 -1.29 7.19
N LEU A 58 3.39 -2.39 7.12
CA LEU A 58 3.24 -3.42 6.10
C LEU A 58 3.19 -4.79 6.76
N GLU A 59 2.12 -5.52 6.51
CA GLU A 59 2.00 -6.92 6.91
C GLU A 59 1.85 -7.81 5.68
N ILE A 60 2.66 -8.88 5.62
CA ILE A 60 2.51 -9.95 4.64
C ILE A 60 2.30 -11.25 5.40
N LYS A 61 1.22 -11.96 5.05
CA LYS A 61 0.89 -13.28 5.60
C LYS A 61 2.06 -14.24 5.43
N LYS A 62 2.30 -15.08 6.44
CA LYS A 62 3.49 -15.93 6.51
C LYS A 62 3.67 -16.82 5.27
N GLU A 63 2.59 -17.37 4.71
CA GLU A 63 2.62 -18.20 3.50
C GLU A 63 3.05 -17.44 2.22
N HIS A 64 2.97 -16.11 2.23
CA HIS A 64 3.24 -15.23 1.10
C HIS A 64 4.55 -14.44 1.23
N ARG A 65 5.28 -14.58 2.34
CA ARG A 65 6.58 -13.90 2.52
C ARG A 65 7.64 -14.39 1.53
N ARG A 66 8.65 -13.55 1.27
CA ARG A 66 9.80 -13.81 0.37
C ARG A 66 9.45 -14.07 -1.10
N LYS A 67 8.25 -13.67 -1.52
CA LYS A 67 7.76 -13.78 -2.92
C LYS A 67 7.66 -12.44 -3.66
N GLY A 68 8.17 -11.35 -3.08
CA GLY A 68 8.19 -10.02 -3.71
C GLY A 68 6.99 -9.12 -3.40
N TYR A 69 5.91 -9.63 -2.77
CA TYR A 69 4.71 -8.85 -2.45
C TYR A 69 4.99 -7.54 -1.69
N ALA A 70 5.87 -7.59 -0.70
CA ALA A 70 6.26 -6.42 0.08
C ALA A 70 6.87 -5.30 -0.78
N PHE A 71 7.74 -5.67 -1.72
CA PHE A 71 8.42 -4.73 -2.59
C PHE A 71 7.43 -4.04 -3.53
N GLU A 72 6.56 -4.82 -4.19
CA GLU A 72 5.55 -4.26 -5.09
C GLU A 72 4.55 -3.35 -4.37
N ALA A 73 4.09 -3.75 -3.18
CA ALA A 73 3.16 -2.95 -2.39
C ALA A 73 3.75 -1.58 -2.01
N VAL A 74 4.99 -1.55 -1.52
CA VAL A 74 5.67 -0.29 -1.16
C VAL A 74 5.84 0.60 -2.39
N LEU A 75 6.17 0.03 -3.54
CA LEU A 75 6.35 0.80 -4.77
C LEU A 75 5.04 1.37 -5.33
N LEU A 76 3.93 0.66 -5.18
CA LEU A 76 2.60 1.18 -5.47
C LEU A 76 2.27 2.38 -4.59
N VAL A 77 2.52 2.29 -3.28
CA VAL A 77 2.31 3.41 -2.35
C VAL A 77 3.21 4.60 -2.69
N LEU A 78 4.50 4.36 -2.95
CA LEU A 78 5.41 5.43 -3.34
C LEU A 78 4.98 6.11 -4.64
N ARG A 79 4.50 5.36 -5.63
CA ARG A 79 3.93 5.95 -6.85
C ARG A 79 2.69 6.77 -6.55
N TYR A 80 1.78 6.26 -5.73
CA TYR A 80 0.56 6.98 -5.36
C TYR A 80 0.84 8.35 -4.71
N TYR A 81 1.85 8.44 -3.83
CA TYR A 81 2.17 9.71 -3.15
C TYR A 81 3.12 10.64 -3.93
N PHE A 82 4.06 10.09 -4.70
CA PHE A 82 5.14 10.88 -5.30
C PHE A 82 5.09 11.00 -6.83
N TYR A 83 4.36 10.13 -7.52
CA TYR A 83 4.19 10.20 -8.97
C TYR A 83 2.79 10.70 -9.29
N ALA A 84 2.72 11.99 -9.63
CA ALA A 84 1.54 12.64 -10.23
C ALA A 84 1.60 12.53 -11.75
#